data_AF-A0AAX6ESF5-F1
#
_entry.id   AF-A0AAX6ESF5-F1
#
_cell.length_a   1.000
_cell.length_b   1.000
_cell.length_c   1.000
_cell.angle_alpha   90.00
_cell.angle_beta   90.00
_cell.angle_gamma   90.00
#
_symmetry.space_group_name_H-M   'P 1'
#
loop_
_entity.id
_entity.type
_entity.pdbx_description
1 polymer ?
#
loop_
_entity_poly.entity_id
_entity_poly.type
_entity_poly.pdbx_seq_one_letter_code
_entity_poly.pdbx_strand_id
1 'polypeptide(L)'
;MERWFWIGFLRTGLPHKAQVYDNNNSKDFHAIVPNDLSEELYWVEEEHRIYRKLQEERKLKEEAARRKVEKSALMKAQTKEKSLKRFLLSHKNIVYTDPLEVRAGKSVKVLYNPSSTVLSGKPEVWFRCSFNRWTHHNGPLPPQKMEPAENGVHVKVAVNIPLDAYMMDFVFSEKEDGGIYDNNNGMDYHIPVVGGIVKEPPMHVVHVAVEMAPIAKVGGLGDVVTSLSRAVQELGHKVDIIFPKYDCMNLSNVKDFHFRQSFAWGGTEIKVWFGKVEGLSVYFLEPQNGMFSVGCIYGRNNDGDRFGFFSRAALEFLLQSGIRPDIIHCHDWSSAPVAWLFKEHYRHCEMSNARVIFTIHNLEFGVHHIAKAMTYADKATTVSQTYSKEISGNPAISPHLYKFHGIVNGIDPDIWDPYNDNFIPVAYTSENVVEGKRAAKEALQQRLGLRKYDYPLVGIITRLTVQKGIHLIKHAIWRTLERNGQVVLLGSSPDPRIQNDFVNLANQLHSSHADRARLCLEYDEPLSHLIYAGSDFILVPSLFEPCGLTQLIAMRYGAIPVVRKTGGLYDTVFDVDNDKERAQAQGLEPNGFSFDGTDVGGVDYALNRQSNHCMV
;
A
#
# COMPACT_ATOMS: atom_id res chain seq x y z
N MET A 1 34.63 57.68 -40.33
CA MET A 1 35.25 58.78 -39.58
C MET A 1 35.55 58.22 -38.20
N GLU A 2 36.78 57.72 -38.01
CA GLU A 2 37.17 56.92 -36.84
C GLU A 2 37.30 57.82 -35.59
N ARG A 3 36.55 57.52 -34.54
CA ARG A 3 36.77 58.10 -33.21
C ARG A 3 37.42 57.04 -32.33
N TRP A 4 38.65 57.33 -31.90
CA TRP A 4 39.45 56.51 -31.00
C TRP A 4 38.98 56.75 -29.56
N PHE A 5 38.50 55.70 -28.88
CA PHE A 5 38.21 55.75 -27.45
C PHE A 5 39.38 55.18 -26.66
N TRP A 6 39.89 55.95 -25.70
CA TRP A 6 40.84 55.48 -24.70
C TRP A 6 40.13 54.47 -23.78
N ILE A 7 40.63 53.25 -23.69
CA ILE A 7 40.24 52.31 -22.61
C ILE A 7 40.97 52.78 -21.35
N GLY A 8 40.46 53.85 -20.76
CA GLY A 8 40.76 54.23 -19.39
C GLY A 8 40.05 53.24 -18.47
N PHE A 9 40.83 52.55 -17.64
CA PHE A 9 40.30 51.86 -16.46
C PHE A 9 39.27 52.75 -15.75
N LEU A 10 38.15 52.11 -15.41
CA LEU A 10 36.99 52.59 -14.66
C LEU A 10 37.19 53.87 -13.82
N ARG A 11 36.12 54.67 -13.82
CA ARG A 11 35.85 55.93 -13.11
C ARG A 11 35.85 55.80 -11.57
N THR A 12 36.86 55.15 -11.01
CA THR A 12 37.23 55.10 -9.58
C THR A 12 38.75 55.06 -9.53
N GLY A 13 39.37 56.08 -8.94
CA GLY A 13 40.80 56.41 -9.07
C GLY A 13 41.80 55.25 -8.99
N LEU A 14 42.90 55.42 -9.72
CA LEU A 14 44.08 54.57 -9.74
C LEU A 14 44.50 54.15 -8.31
N PRO A 15 44.81 52.86 -8.06
CA PRO A 15 45.50 52.49 -6.83
C PRO A 15 46.90 53.11 -6.87
N HIS A 16 47.17 54.03 -5.93
CA HIS A 16 48.41 54.81 -5.80
C HIS A 16 49.71 53.98 -5.56
N LYS A 17 49.77 52.69 -5.93
CA LYS A 17 50.89 51.78 -5.66
C LYS A 17 51.28 50.83 -6.81
N ALA A 18 50.78 51.02 -8.03
CA ALA A 18 51.30 50.26 -9.19
C ALA A 18 52.36 51.10 -9.92
N GLN A 19 53.64 50.72 -9.82
CA GLN A 19 54.77 51.38 -10.51
C GLN A 19 55.13 50.73 -11.87
N VAL A 20 54.57 49.56 -12.18
CA VAL A 20 54.80 48.85 -13.45
C VAL A 20 53.45 48.44 -14.01
N TYR A 21 53.14 48.91 -15.22
CA TYR A 21 52.01 48.46 -16.01
C TYR A 21 52.51 48.13 -17.42
N ASP A 22 52.04 47.04 -17.98
CA ASP A 22 52.35 46.64 -19.35
C ASP A 22 51.39 47.36 -20.30
N ASN A 23 51.92 48.30 -21.08
CA ASN A 23 51.18 49.07 -22.07
C ASN A 23 51.57 48.73 -23.51
N ASN A 24 52.09 47.51 -23.75
CA ASN A 24 52.49 47.05 -25.08
C ASN A 24 53.47 48.01 -25.77
N ASN A 25 54.58 48.38 -25.10
CA ASN A 25 55.56 49.36 -25.59
C ASN A 25 54.91 50.69 -26.05
N SER A 26 54.03 51.26 -25.22
CA SER A 26 53.30 52.51 -25.50
C SER A 26 52.34 52.45 -26.71
N LYS A 27 51.89 51.26 -27.12
CA LYS A 27 50.91 51.09 -28.20
C LYS A 27 49.50 50.76 -27.71
N ASP A 28 49.31 50.49 -26.42
CA ASP A 28 48.06 50.05 -25.79
C ASP A 28 47.43 48.80 -26.46
N PHE A 29 46.68 48.02 -25.69
CA PHE A 29 45.98 46.84 -26.23
C PHE A 29 44.66 47.27 -26.89
N HIS A 30 44.49 46.92 -28.16
CA HIS A 30 43.31 47.26 -28.96
C HIS A 30 42.54 45.98 -29.33
N ALA A 31 41.22 46.00 -29.18
CA ALA A 31 40.32 44.95 -29.65
C ALA A 31 39.34 45.53 -30.68
N ILE A 32 39.19 44.85 -31.81
CA ILE A 32 38.22 45.24 -32.85
C ILE A 32 36.83 44.82 -32.36
N VAL A 33 35.94 45.79 -32.17
CA VAL A 33 34.52 45.54 -31.84
C VAL A 33 33.70 45.86 -33.10
N PRO A 34 32.89 44.91 -33.62
CA PRO A 34 32.02 45.18 -34.76
C PRO A 34 30.99 46.28 -34.43
N ASN A 35 30.92 47.30 -35.28
CA ASN A 35 29.83 48.28 -35.27
C ASN A 35 28.61 47.65 -35.95
N ASP A 36 27.61 47.23 -35.17
CA ASP A 36 26.18 47.48 -35.42
C ASP A 36 25.31 46.63 -34.49
N LEU A 37 24.93 47.22 -33.35
CA LEU A 37 23.70 47.05 -32.57
C LEU A 37 23.89 47.90 -31.31
N SER A 38 22.93 48.76 -30.95
CA SER A 38 23.03 49.46 -29.66
C SER A 38 23.03 48.40 -28.55
N GLU A 39 23.82 48.61 -27.50
CA GLU A 39 23.93 47.67 -26.37
C GLU A 39 22.53 47.31 -25.82
N GLU A 40 21.61 48.28 -25.79
CA GLU A 40 20.20 48.09 -25.45
C GLU A 40 19.44 47.15 -26.41
N LEU A 41 19.62 47.26 -27.73
CA LEU A 41 18.97 46.39 -28.71
C LEU A 41 19.45 44.94 -28.60
N TYR A 42 20.76 44.73 -28.37
CA TYR A 42 21.32 43.39 -28.16
C TYR A 42 20.74 42.72 -26.90
N TRP A 43 20.66 43.45 -25.78
CA TRP A 43 20.07 42.91 -24.54
C TRP A 43 18.57 42.62 -24.69
N VAL A 44 17.82 43.44 -25.43
CA VAL A 44 16.40 43.20 -25.74
C VAL A 44 16.22 41.94 -26.62
N GLU A 45 17.05 41.76 -27.64
CA GLU A 45 17.03 40.55 -28.48
C GLU A 45 17.41 39.29 -27.70
N GLU A 46 18.40 39.38 -26.81
CA GLU A 46 18.83 38.28 -25.95
C GLU A 46 17.75 37.92 -24.92
N GLU A 47 17.10 38.91 -24.31
CA GLU A 47 15.95 38.71 -23.41
C GLU A 47 14.78 38.04 -24.15
N HIS A 48 14.45 38.50 -25.37
CA HIS A 48 13.44 37.86 -26.20
C HIS A 48 13.81 36.42 -26.61
N ARG A 49 15.10 36.12 -26.79
CA ARG A 49 15.59 34.76 -27.08
C ARG A 49 15.45 33.85 -25.86
N ILE A 50 15.88 34.32 -24.68
CA ILE A 50 15.75 33.60 -23.41
C ILE A 50 14.27 33.38 -23.08
N TYR A 51 13.43 34.40 -23.23
CA TYR A 51 11.99 34.30 -23.01
C TYR A 51 11.33 33.25 -23.92
N ARG A 52 11.63 33.28 -25.24
CA ARG A 52 11.14 32.26 -26.18
C ARG A 52 11.58 30.85 -25.78
N LYS A 53 12.86 30.68 -25.42
CA LYS A 53 13.39 29.38 -24.97
C LYS A 53 12.69 28.89 -23.70
N LEU A 54 12.46 29.76 -22.71
CA LEU A 54 11.73 29.43 -21.49
C LEU A 54 10.27 29.06 -21.75
N GLN A 55 9.61 29.74 -22.70
CA GLN A 55 8.23 29.40 -23.12
C GLN A 55 8.17 28.03 -23.82
N GLU A 56 9.13 27.74 -24.71
CA GLU A 56 9.24 26.43 -25.36
C GLU A 56 9.52 25.31 -24.34
N GLU A 57 10.45 25.52 -23.41
CA GLU A 57 10.74 24.57 -22.32
C GLU A 57 9.52 24.35 -21.43
N ARG A 58 8.77 25.41 -21.10
CA ARG A 58 7.53 25.31 -20.32
C ARG A 58 6.47 24.52 -21.07
N LYS A 59 6.27 24.80 -22.36
CA LYS A 59 5.31 24.08 -23.19
C LYS A 59 5.66 22.60 -23.31
N LEU A 60 6.93 22.27 -23.53
CA LEU A 60 7.42 20.89 -23.55
C LEU A 60 7.22 20.18 -22.21
N LYS A 61 7.48 20.86 -21.09
CA LYS A 61 7.22 20.33 -19.73
C LYS A 61 5.72 20.09 -19.49
N GLU A 62 4.86 21.02 -19.89
CA GLU A 62 3.40 20.90 -19.77
C GLU A 62 2.85 19.76 -20.63
N GLU A 63 3.30 19.63 -21.89
CA GLU A 63 2.94 18.52 -22.78
C GLU A 63 3.43 17.17 -22.24
N ALA A 64 4.66 17.10 -21.73
CA ALA A 64 5.20 15.89 -21.11
C ALA A 64 4.42 15.50 -19.85
N ALA A 65 4.08 16.47 -18.98
CA ALA A 65 3.28 16.24 -17.79
C ALA A 65 1.88 15.72 -18.17
N ARG A 66 1.24 16.32 -19.18
CA ARG A 66 -0.05 15.86 -19.68
C ARG A 66 0.00 14.42 -20.21
N ARG A 67 0.98 14.09 -21.06
CA ARG A 67 1.18 12.72 -21.56
C ARG A 67 1.42 11.73 -20.42
N LYS A 68 2.18 12.14 -19.40
CA LYS A 68 2.44 11.32 -18.20
C LYS A 68 1.15 11.04 -17.43
N VAL A 69 0.29 12.05 -17.21
CA VAL A 69 -1.03 11.89 -16.57
C VAL A 69 -1.95 10.97 -17.39
N GLU A 70 -2.03 11.17 -18.70
CA GLU A 70 -2.84 10.33 -19.60
C GLU A 70 -2.37 8.86 -19.56
N LYS A 71 -1.06 8.60 -19.62
CA LYS A 71 -0.48 7.25 -19.50
C LYS A 71 -0.80 6.62 -18.14
N SER A 72 -0.65 7.36 -17.05
CA SER A 72 -1.00 6.87 -15.71
C SER A 72 -2.48 6.53 -15.57
N ALA A 73 -3.38 7.36 -16.11
CA ALA A 73 -4.82 7.07 -16.11
C ALA A 73 -5.15 5.79 -16.88
N LEU A 74 -4.54 5.58 -18.05
CA LEU A 74 -4.72 4.36 -18.84
C LEU A 74 -4.24 3.11 -18.09
N MET A 75 -3.04 3.16 -17.48
CA MET A 75 -2.51 2.04 -16.68
C MET A 75 -3.39 1.71 -15.48
N LYS A 76 -3.94 2.72 -14.80
CA LYS A 76 -4.91 2.53 -13.71
C LYS A 76 -6.17 1.82 -14.19
N ALA A 77 -6.74 2.26 -15.32
CA ALA A 77 -7.93 1.62 -15.89
C ALA A 77 -7.68 0.14 -16.24
N GLN A 78 -6.56 -0.17 -16.90
CA GLN A 78 -6.16 -1.54 -17.21
C GLN A 78 -5.93 -2.39 -15.94
N THR A 79 -5.34 -1.80 -14.90
CA THR A 79 -5.12 -2.49 -13.63
C THR A 79 -6.45 -2.82 -12.96
N LYS A 80 -7.41 -1.88 -12.96
CA LYS A 80 -8.76 -2.10 -12.42
C LYS A 80 -9.49 -3.24 -13.15
N GLU A 81 -9.39 -3.28 -14.48
CA GLU A 81 -9.96 -4.34 -15.31
C GLU A 81 -9.33 -5.70 -14.99
N LYS A 82 -7.99 -5.78 -14.93
CA LYS A 82 -7.26 -7.00 -14.55
C LYS A 82 -7.63 -7.47 -13.14
N SER A 83 -7.74 -6.57 -12.18
CA SER A 83 -8.14 -6.88 -10.80
C SER A 83 -9.55 -7.43 -10.73
N LEU A 84 -10.51 -6.84 -11.46
CA LEU A 84 -11.88 -7.35 -11.55
C LEU A 84 -11.89 -8.76 -12.17
N LYS A 85 -11.18 -8.95 -13.28
CA LYS A 85 -11.06 -10.26 -13.92
C LYS A 85 -10.45 -11.30 -12.97
N ARG A 86 -9.42 -10.93 -12.19
CA ARG A 86 -8.81 -11.79 -11.18
C ARG A 86 -9.78 -12.14 -10.06
N PHE A 87 -10.57 -11.18 -9.58
CA PHE A 87 -11.63 -11.42 -8.59
C PHE A 87 -12.69 -12.41 -9.11
N LEU A 88 -13.09 -12.29 -10.38
CA LEU A 88 -14.05 -13.21 -10.99
C LEU A 88 -13.44 -14.61 -11.18
N LEU A 89 -12.14 -14.70 -11.45
CA LEU A 89 -11.43 -15.97 -11.62
C LEU A 89 -11.05 -16.64 -10.30
N SER A 90 -10.82 -15.89 -9.21
CA SER A 90 -10.42 -16.46 -7.92
C SER A 90 -11.48 -17.39 -7.33
N HIS A 91 -12.74 -17.20 -7.75
CA HIS A 91 -13.86 -18.03 -7.33
C HIS A 91 -14.13 -19.18 -8.29
N LYS A 92 -13.45 -19.27 -9.45
CA LYS A 92 -13.79 -20.19 -10.55
C LYS A 92 -13.86 -21.67 -10.15
N ASN A 93 -13.07 -22.09 -9.16
CA ASN A 93 -13.10 -23.46 -8.65
C ASN A 93 -14.40 -23.80 -7.91
N ILE A 94 -15.11 -22.79 -7.41
CA ILE A 94 -16.37 -22.88 -6.67
C ILE A 94 -17.53 -22.37 -7.54
N VAL A 95 -17.44 -21.13 -8.02
CA VAL A 95 -18.48 -20.47 -8.81
C VAL A 95 -17.89 -19.50 -9.85
N TYR A 96 -18.44 -19.50 -11.05
CA TYR A 96 -18.15 -18.49 -12.07
C TYR A 96 -19.33 -18.28 -13.03
N THR A 97 -19.23 -17.25 -13.85
CA THR A 97 -20.22 -16.89 -14.86
C THR A 97 -19.71 -17.08 -16.29
N ASP A 98 -20.64 -17.38 -17.20
CA ASP A 98 -20.41 -17.39 -18.64
C ASP A 98 -21.48 -16.53 -19.35
N PRO A 99 -21.12 -15.36 -19.91
CA PRO A 99 -19.78 -14.75 -19.92
C PRO A 99 -19.29 -14.35 -18.51
N LEU A 100 -17.96 -14.26 -18.34
CA LEU A 100 -17.34 -13.93 -17.05
C LEU A 100 -17.79 -12.56 -16.51
N GLU A 101 -17.89 -11.56 -17.39
CA GLU A 101 -18.44 -10.26 -17.04
C GLU A 101 -19.96 -10.26 -17.18
N VAL A 102 -20.66 -9.98 -16.07
CA VAL A 102 -22.12 -9.91 -16.04
C VAL A 102 -22.56 -8.52 -16.51
N ARG A 103 -23.46 -8.47 -17.50
CA ARG A 103 -23.97 -7.22 -18.09
C ARG A 103 -25.46 -7.06 -17.90
N ALA A 104 -25.88 -5.85 -17.56
CA ALA A 104 -27.28 -5.49 -17.43
C ALA A 104 -28.03 -5.70 -18.77
N GLY A 105 -29.26 -6.24 -18.69
CA GLY A 105 -30.09 -6.55 -19.86
C GLY A 105 -29.64 -7.75 -20.69
N LYS A 106 -28.68 -8.55 -20.21
CA LYS A 106 -28.21 -9.79 -20.85
C LYS A 106 -28.52 -11.01 -19.99
N SER A 107 -28.53 -12.18 -20.62
CA SER A 107 -28.52 -13.46 -19.89
C SER A 107 -27.10 -13.89 -19.58
N VAL A 108 -26.90 -14.45 -18.40
CA VAL A 108 -25.65 -15.09 -17.97
C VAL A 108 -25.92 -16.50 -17.47
N LYS A 109 -24.98 -17.42 -17.69
CA LYS A 109 -24.98 -18.73 -17.03
C LYS A 109 -24.14 -18.65 -15.78
N VAL A 110 -24.68 -19.08 -14.64
CA VAL A 110 -23.94 -19.26 -13.39
C VAL A 110 -23.56 -20.72 -13.29
N LEU A 111 -22.28 -21.02 -13.14
CA LEU A 111 -21.73 -22.37 -12.98
C LEU A 111 -21.19 -22.52 -11.57
N TYR A 112 -21.55 -23.62 -10.91
CA TYR A 112 -21.22 -23.88 -9.50
C TYR A 112 -20.71 -25.31 -9.32
N ASN A 113 -19.69 -25.47 -8.48
CA ASN A 113 -19.08 -26.75 -8.17
C ASN A 113 -19.47 -27.21 -6.75
N PRO A 114 -20.52 -28.02 -6.59
CA PRO A 114 -20.97 -28.45 -5.27
C PRO A 114 -19.94 -29.31 -4.54
N SER A 115 -19.09 -30.05 -5.26
CA SER A 115 -18.11 -30.95 -4.65
C SER A 115 -17.07 -30.25 -3.78
N SER A 116 -16.86 -28.95 -4.00
CA SER A 116 -15.89 -28.12 -3.27
C SER A 116 -16.51 -27.32 -2.12
N THR A 117 -17.74 -27.65 -1.72
CA THR A 117 -18.54 -26.85 -0.77
C THR A 117 -19.28 -27.72 0.24
N VAL A 118 -20.04 -27.07 1.13
CA VAL A 118 -20.96 -27.75 2.07
C VAL A 118 -22.09 -28.53 1.38
N LEU A 119 -22.30 -28.32 0.08
CA LEU A 119 -23.28 -29.05 -0.74
C LEU A 119 -22.67 -30.27 -1.43
N SER A 120 -21.46 -30.69 -1.04
CA SER A 120 -20.82 -31.88 -1.60
C SER A 120 -21.65 -33.15 -1.33
N GLY A 121 -21.83 -33.96 -2.38
CA GLY A 121 -22.61 -35.21 -2.33
C GLY A 121 -24.13 -35.02 -2.26
N LYS A 122 -24.65 -33.79 -2.37
CA LYS A 122 -26.10 -33.55 -2.38
C LYS A 122 -26.73 -33.93 -3.73
N PRO A 123 -27.93 -34.53 -3.73
CA PRO A 123 -28.57 -35.03 -4.95
C PRO A 123 -29.08 -33.90 -5.84
N GLU A 124 -29.41 -32.76 -5.24
CA GLU A 124 -29.91 -31.58 -5.93
C GLU A 124 -29.19 -30.33 -5.42
N VAL A 125 -29.09 -29.34 -6.31
CA VAL A 125 -28.60 -28.01 -5.99
C VAL A 125 -29.59 -27.01 -6.57
N TRP A 126 -30.00 -26.06 -5.74
CA TRP A 126 -30.93 -25.01 -6.06
C TRP A 126 -30.22 -23.66 -5.98
N PHE A 127 -30.49 -22.81 -6.96
CA PHE A 127 -29.94 -21.47 -7.08
C PHE A 127 -30.98 -20.44 -6.63
N ARG A 128 -30.56 -19.53 -5.76
CA ARG A 128 -31.39 -18.41 -5.29
C ARG A 128 -30.67 -17.12 -5.57
N CYS A 129 -31.36 -16.18 -6.20
CA CYS A 129 -30.75 -14.97 -6.68
C CYS A 129 -31.66 -13.77 -6.45
N SER A 130 -31.04 -12.65 -6.12
CA SER A 130 -31.64 -11.33 -6.21
C SER A 130 -30.60 -10.38 -6.80
N PHE A 131 -30.94 -9.10 -6.84
CA PHE A 131 -30.06 -8.06 -7.32
C PHE A 131 -29.95 -6.94 -6.29
N ASN A 132 -28.94 -6.10 -6.46
CA ASN A 132 -28.74 -4.86 -5.71
C ASN A 132 -28.72 -5.08 -4.19
N ARG A 133 -27.83 -5.95 -3.70
CA ARG A 133 -27.67 -6.32 -2.29
C ARG A 133 -28.93 -6.95 -1.69
N TRP A 134 -29.61 -7.81 -2.44
CA TRP A 134 -30.92 -8.39 -2.09
C TRP A 134 -32.07 -7.38 -1.94
N THR A 135 -31.89 -6.11 -2.35
CA THR A 135 -32.89 -5.04 -2.19
C THR A 135 -33.62 -4.63 -3.47
N HIS A 136 -33.42 -5.36 -4.57
CA HIS A 136 -34.11 -5.08 -5.83
C HIS A 136 -35.64 -5.06 -5.67
N HIS A 137 -36.31 -4.09 -6.31
CA HIS A 137 -37.74 -3.82 -6.11
C HIS A 137 -38.65 -4.99 -6.55
N ASN A 138 -38.23 -5.78 -7.53
CA ASN A 138 -38.94 -7.00 -7.95
C ASN A 138 -38.77 -8.19 -6.98
N GLY A 139 -38.00 -8.02 -5.92
CA GLY A 139 -37.66 -9.07 -4.97
C GLY A 139 -36.72 -10.15 -5.55
N PRO A 140 -36.44 -11.21 -4.77
CA PRO A 140 -35.68 -12.35 -5.23
C PRO A 140 -36.39 -13.10 -6.36
N LEU A 141 -35.61 -13.66 -7.28
CA LEU A 141 -36.12 -14.60 -8.28
C LEU A 141 -36.63 -15.88 -7.60
N PRO A 142 -37.64 -16.56 -8.19
CA PRO A 142 -38.02 -17.90 -7.75
C PRO A 142 -36.80 -18.83 -7.71
N PRO A 143 -36.67 -19.73 -6.71
CA PRO A 143 -35.60 -20.71 -6.66
C PRO A 143 -35.56 -21.55 -7.94
N GLN A 144 -34.35 -21.76 -8.49
CA GLN A 144 -34.16 -22.50 -9.74
C GLN A 144 -33.32 -23.75 -9.48
N LYS A 145 -33.80 -24.91 -9.91
CA LYS A 145 -33.00 -26.13 -9.88
C LYS A 145 -31.83 -26.01 -10.85
N MET A 146 -30.62 -26.32 -10.40
CA MET A 146 -29.45 -26.29 -11.27
C MET A 146 -29.32 -27.58 -12.08
N GLU A 147 -28.89 -27.45 -13.33
CA GLU A 147 -28.72 -28.56 -14.26
C GLU A 147 -27.25 -28.97 -14.38
N PRO A 148 -26.92 -30.23 -14.69
CA PRO A 148 -25.53 -30.62 -14.95
C PRO A 148 -24.88 -29.79 -16.08
N ALA A 149 -23.65 -29.34 -15.86
CA ALA A 149 -22.83 -28.71 -16.89
C ALA A 149 -22.08 -29.75 -17.73
N GLU A 150 -21.63 -29.35 -18.93
CA GLU A 150 -20.96 -30.25 -19.89
C GLU A 150 -19.62 -30.80 -19.39
N ASN A 151 -18.98 -30.10 -18.43
CA ASN A 151 -17.72 -30.53 -17.83
C ASN A 151 -17.86 -31.62 -16.76
N GLY A 152 -19.09 -32.05 -16.43
CA GLY A 152 -19.40 -33.12 -15.47
C GLY A 152 -19.17 -32.79 -13.99
N VAL A 153 -18.42 -31.74 -13.66
CA VAL A 153 -18.10 -31.35 -12.28
C VAL A 153 -19.02 -30.23 -11.77
N HIS A 154 -19.46 -29.34 -12.67
CA HIS A 154 -20.28 -28.19 -12.30
C HIS A 154 -21.76 -28.45 -12.60
N VAL A 155 -22.61 -27.72 -11.88
CA VAL A 155 -24.00 -27.49 -12.23
C VAL A 155 -24.18 -26.06 -12.72
N LYS A 156 -25.20 -25.80 -13.53
CA LYS A 156 -25.42 -24.51 -14.19
C LYS A 156 -26.89 -24.07 -14.15
N VAL A 157 -27.10 -22.77 -14.24
CA VAL A 157 -28.42 -22.15 -14.39
C VAL A 157 -28.30 -20.85 -15.21
N ALA A 158 -29.32 -20.51 -15.98
CA ALA A 158 -29.35 -19.28 -16.75
C ALA A 158 -30.16 -18.20 -16.03
N VAL A 159 -29.63 -16.98 -15.95
CA VAL A 159 -30.25 -15.86 -15.25
C VAL A 159 -30.31 -14.66 -16.19
N ASN A 160 -31.46 -13.98 -16.24
CA ASN A 160 -31.60 -12.72 -16.94
C ASN A 160 -31.30 -11.57 -15.99
N ILE A 161 -30.41 -10.67 -16.38
CA ILE A 161 -29.97 -9.55 -15.55
C ILE A 161 -30.82 -8.31 -15.84
N PRO A 162 -31.49 -7.71 -14.83
CA PRO A 162 -32.24 -6.47 -15.00
C PRO A 162 -31.38 -5.32 -15.53
N LEU A 163 -32.00 -4.34 -16.21
CA LEU A 163 -31.30 -3.15 -16.72
C LEU A 163 -30.81 -2.23 -15.59
N ASP A 164 -31.48 -2.26 -14.44
CA ASP A 164 -31.21 -1.48 -13.23
C ASP A 164 -30.42 -2.26 -12.17
N ALA A 165 -29.87 -3.42 -12.52
CA ALA A 165 -28.97 -4.16 -11.65
C ALA A 165 -27.54 -3.57 -11.68
N TYR A 166 -26.98 -3.28 -10.50
CA TYR A 166 -25.55 -2.99 -10.30
C TYR A 166 -24.81 -4.13 -9.61
N MET A 167 -25.54 -5.05 -8.96
CA MET A 167 -24.99 -6.22 -8.27
C MET A 167 -25.93 -7.41 -8.49
N MET A 168 -25.38 -8.59 -8.71
CA MET A 168 -26.08 -9.87 -8.66
C MET A 168 -25.69 -10.59 -7.38
N ASP A 169 -26.67 -10.93 -6.55
CA ASP A 169 -26.49 -11.53 -5.24
C ASP A 169 -27.14 -12.91 -5.23
N PHE A 170 -26.42 -13.94 -4.80
CA PHE A 170 -26.95 -15.30 -4.85
C PHE A 170 -26.35 -16.24 -3.81
N VAL A 171 -27.09 -17.31 -3.54
CA VAL A 171 -26.71 -18.43 -2.68
C VAL A 171 -27.19 -19.74 -3.31
N PHE A 172 -26.65 -20.86 -2.83
CA PHE A 172 -27.05 -22.20 -3.25
C PHE A 172 -27.70 -22.95 -2.07
N SER A 173 -28.67 -23.82 -2.35
CA SER A 173 -29.29 -24.68 -1.34
C SER A 173 -29.47 -26.11 -1.82
N GLU A 174 -29.52 -27.09 -0.90
CA GLU A 174 -29.77 -28.50 -1.26
C GLU A 174 -31.22 -28.78 -1.68
N LYS A 175 -32.16 -27.87 -1.38
CA LYS A 175 -33.61 -28.00 -1.63
C LYS A 175 -34.22 -26.69 -2.08
N GLU A 176 -35.40 -26.78 -2.70
CA GLU A 176 -36.20 -25.64 -3.15
C GLU A 176 -36.64 -24.73 -2.00
N ASP A 177 -36.90 -25.29 -0.82
CA ASP A 177 -37.26 -24.57 0.40
C ASP A 177 -36.53 -25.14 1.63
N GLY A 178 -35.90 -24.25 2.39
CA GLY A 178 -35.09 -24.61 3.56
C GLY A 178 -33.85 -25.45 3.22
N GLY A 179 -33.37 -26.21 4.21
CA GLY A 179 -32.19 -27.07 4.07
C GLY A 179 -30.86 -26.37 4.33
N ILE A 180 -29.78 -27.05 3.94
CA ILE A 180 -28.41 -26.54 4.01
C ILE A 180 -28.19 -25.54 2.87
N TYR A 181 -27.60 -24.40 3.21
CA TYR A 181 -27.20 -23.37 2.27
C TYR A 181 -25.69 -23.33 2.13
N ASP A 182 -25.21 -23.20 0.90
CA ASP A 182 -23.93 -22.57 0.67
C ASP A 182 -24.16 -21.07 0.42
N ASN A 183 -23.85 -20.28 1.45
CA ASN A 183 -23.87 -18.84 1.44
C ASN A 183 -22.47 -18.24 1.65
N ASN A 184 -21.43 -18.96 1.20
CA ASN A 184 -20.05 -18.49 1.28
C ASN A 184 -19.65 -18.08 2.71
N ASN A 185 -19.96 -18.93 3.70
CA ASN A 185 -19.73 -18.66 5.12
C ASN A 185 -20.41 -17.38 5.64
N GLY A 186 -21.64 -17.12 5.19
CA GLY A 186 -22.41 -15.93 5.59
C GLY A 186 -21.92 -14.63 4.97
N MET A 187 -21.27 -14.71 3.82
CA MET A 187 -20.89 -13.56 2.98
C MET A 187 -21.74 -13.45 1.72
N ASP A 188 -22.50 -14.50 1.38
CA ASP A 188 -23.17 -14.71 0.10
C ASP A 188 -22.19 -14.61 -1.09
N TYR A 189 -22.69 -14.91 -2.29
CA TYR A 189 -21.95 -14.67 -3.51
C TYR A 189 -22.44 -13.38 -4.16
N HIS A 190 -21.50 -12.52 -4.52
CA HIS A 190 -21.77 -11.21 -5.10
C HIS A 190 -20.95 -11.02 -6.38
N ILE A 191 -21.61 -10.69 -7.48
CA ILE A 191 -20.97 -10.39 -8.76
C ILE A 191 -21.41 -8.99 -9.23
N PRO A 192 -20.47 -8.04 -9.43
CA PRO A 192 -20.78 -6.74 -9.99
C PRO A 192 -21.41 -6.83 -11.38
N VAL A 193 -22.41 -6.00 -11.65
CA VAL A 193 -23.08 -5.92 -12.96
C VAL A 193 -22.61 -4.67 -13.71
N VAL A 194 -22.13 -4.87 -14.94
CA VAL A 194 -21.63 -3.80 -15.81
C VAL A 194 -22.76 -3.26 -16.70
N GLY A 195 -22.79 -1.93 -16.88
CA GLY A 195 -23.72 -1.26 -17.80
C GLY A 195 -25.14 -1.07 -17.25
N GLY A 196 -25.35 -1.28 -15.95
CA GLY A 196 -26.62 -0.97 -15.28
C GLY A 196 -26.92 0.54 -15.27
N ILE A 197 -28.21 0.89 -15.37
CA ILE A 197 -28.66 2.30 -15.33
C ILE A 197 -28.63 2.90 -13.92
N VAL A 198 -28.71 2.04 -12.89
CA VAL A 198 -28.57 2.42 -11.48
C VAL A 198 -27.17 2.07 -11.01
N LYS A 199 -26.61 2.89 -10.10
CA LYS A 199 -25.32 2.64 -9.44
C LYS A 199 -25.54 2.22 -7.99
N GLU A 200 -24.56 1.51 -7.43
CA GLU A 200 -24.55 1.19 -5.99
C GLU A 200 -24.67 2.48 -5.17
N PRO A 201 -25.63 2.57 -4.23
CA PRO A 201 -25.73 3.71 -3.34
C PRO A 201 -24.45 3.87 -2.51
N PRO A 202 -23.91 5.10 -2.38
CA PRO A 202 -22.69 5.32 -1.63
C PRO A 202 -22.96 5.12 -0.13
N MET A 203 -22.20 4.22 0.51
CA MET A 203 -22.14 4.13 1.97
C MET A 203 -21.22 5.21 2.55
N HIS A 204 -21.45 5.57 3.81
CA HIS A 204 -20.52 6.35 4.63
C HIS A 204 -19.72 5.41 5.56
N VAL A 205 -18.44 5.26 5.26
CA VAL A 205 -17.47 4.49 6.04
C VAL A 205 -16.60 5.43 6.86
N VAL A 206 -16.55 5.22 8.18
CA VAL A 206 -15.65 5.94 9.08
C VAL A 206 -14.59 4.97 9.59
N HIS A 207 -13.33 5.25 9.29
CA HIS A 207 -12.21 4.53 9.89
C HIS A 207 -11.80 5.19 11.21
N VAL A 208 -11.58 4.38 12.25
CA VAL A 208 -10.95 4.82 13.50
C VAL A 208 -9.62 4.12 13.63
N ALA A 209 -8.54 4.89 13.57
CA ALA A 209 -7.18 4.37 13.56
C ALA A 209 -6.21 5.32 14.29
N VAL A 210 -5.09 4.77 14.76
CA VAL A 210 -4.03 5.51 15.45
C VAL A 210 -2.75 5.64 14.62
N GLU A 211 -2.70 4.99 13.46
CA GLU A 211 -1.65 5.15 12.45
C GLU A 211 -2.27 5.46 11.10
N MET A 212 -1.64 6.36 10.34
CA MET A 212 -2.02 6.73 8.98
C MET A 212 -0.77 7.23 8.24
N ALA A 213 -0.50 6.64 7.07
CA ALA A 213 0.57 7.11 6.20
C ALA A 213 0.12 8.37 5.42
N PRO A 214 1.03 9.31 5.10
CA PRO A 214 2.42 9.41 5.54
C PRO A 214 2.58 10.24 6.85
N ILE A 215 1.48 10.55 7.56
CA ILE A 215 1.48 11.55 8.63
C ILE A 215 1.94 11.04 9.99
N ALA A 216 1.67 9.78 10.34
CA ALA A 216 1.99 9.17 11.62
C ALA A 216 1.92 7.64 11.51
N LYS A 217 3.06 6.97 11.37
CA LYS A 217 3.17 5.53 11.06
C LYS A 217 4.33 4.89 11.81
N VAL A 218 4.14 3.65 12.29
CA VAL A 218 5.18 2.80 12.90
C VAL A 218 5.30 1.46 12.17
N GLY A 219 4.18 0.91 11.68
CA GLY A 219 4.13 -0.36 10.95
C GLY A 219 3.31 -0.27 9.66
N GLY A 220 2.88 -1.43 9.15
CA GLY A 220 2.05 -1.50 7.94
C GLY A 220 0.61 -1.02 8.15
N LEU A 221 0.16 -0.86 9.39
CA LEU A 221 -1.20 -0.41 9.71
C LEU A 221 -1.52 0.94 9.03
N GLY A 222 -0.62 1.92 9.14
CA GLY A 222 -0.82 3.25 8.55
C GLY A 222 -0.94 3.22 7.02
N ASP A 223 -0.20 2.33 6.34
CA ASP A 223 -0.33 2.16 4.88
C ASP A 223 -1.69 1.57 4.52
N VAL A 224 -2.15 0.58 5.28
CA VAL A 224 -3.43 -0.08 5.02
C VAL A 224 -4.59 0.88 5.23
N VAL A 225 -4.60 1.65 6.31
CA VAL A 225 -5.66 2.65 6.57
C VAL A 225 -5.77 3.62 5.40
N THR A 226 -4.64 4.13 4.91
CA THR A 226 -4.60 5.10 3.81
C THR A 226 -5.04 4.47 2.49
N SER A 227 -4.39 3.38 2.08
CA SER A 227 -4.64 2.70 0.81
C SER A 227 -6.04 2.11 0.71
N LEU A 228 -6.53 1.47 1.77
CA LEU A 228 -7.89 0.92 1.83
C LEU A 228 -8.93 2.05 1.77
N SER A 229 -8.75 3.12 2.54
CA SER A 229 -9.66 4.27 2.52
C SER A 229 -9.77 4.88 1.13
N ARG A 230 -8.64 5.03 0.42
CA ARG A 230 -8.62 5.51 -0.97
C ARG A 230 -9.34 4.57 -1.91
N ALA A 231 -9.07 3.26 -1.82
CA ALA A 231 -9.74 2.26 -2.66
C ALA A 231 -11.26 2.28 -2.45
N VAL A 232 -11.73 2.39 -1.20
CA VAL A 232 -13.16 2.50 -0.87
C VAL A 232 -13.76 3.81 -1.40
N GLN A 233 -13.03 4.93 -1.32
CA GLN A 233 -13.44 6.20 -1.92
C GLN A 233 -13.55 6.13 -3.45
N GLU A 234 -12.62 5.45 -4.12
CA GLU A 234 -12.60 5.24 -5.58
C GLU A 234 -13.73 4.32 -6.06
N LEU A 235 -14.29 3.49 -5.17
CA LEU A 235 -15.53 2.74 -5.42
C LEU A 235 -16.79 3.62 -5.31
N GLY A 236 -16.64 4.89 -4.94
CA GLY A 236 -17.72 5.88 -4.88
C GLY A 236 -18.33 6.06 -3.48
N HIS A 237 -17.78 5.42 -2.45
CA HIS A 237 -18.24 5.58 -1.08
C HIS A 237 -17.66 6.83 -0.42
N LYS A 238 -18.37 7.36 0.57
CA LYS A 238 -17.85 8.45 1.41
C LYS A 238 -16.98 7.85 2.50
N VAL A 239 -15.74 8.33 2.60
CA VAL A 239 -14.77 7.85 3.59
C VAL A 239 -14.26 9.01 4.43
N ASP A 240 -14.39 8.88 5.75
CA ASP A 240 -13.80 9.80 6.73
C ASP A 240 -12.92 9.01 7.70
N ILE A 241 -11.82 9.61 8.18
CA ILE A 241 -10.92 9.02 9.16
C ILE A 241 -10.94 9.86 10.43
N ILE A 242 -11.13 9.23 11.58
CA ILE A 242 -10.93 9.85 12.89
C ILE A 242 -9.56 9.43 13.41
N PHE A 243 -8.75 10.40 13.78
CA PHE A 243 -7.34 10.23 14.06
C PHE A 243 -6.89 11.02 15.30
N PRO A 244 -5.96 10.53 16.14
CA PRO A 244 -5.39 11.35 17.22
C PRO A 244 -4.47 12.43 16.67
N LYS A 245 -4.57 13.67 17.17
CA LYS A 245 -3.60 14.72 16.85
C LYS A 245 -2.35 14.55 17.72
N TYR A 246 -1.36 13.82 17.20
CA TYR A 246 -0.05 13.71 17.85
C TYR A 246 0.75 15.00 17.71
N ASP A 247 1.65 15.25 18.64
CA ASP A 247 2.68 16.31 18.54
C ASP A 247 3.78 15.96 17.54
N CYS A 248 4.05 14.67 17.33
CA CYS A 248 5.09 14.16 16.43
C CYS A 248 4.61 13.88 14.99
N MET A 249 3.39 14.28 14.60
CA MET A 249 2.86 14.01 13.26
C MET A 249 3.48 14.93 12.20
N ASN A 250 3.64 14.42 10.97
CA ASN A 250 4.10 15.24 9.85
C ASN A 250 2.95 16.06 9.24
N LEU A 251 2.77 17.29 9.73
CA LEU A 251 1.74 18.21 9.27
C LEU A 251 1.94 18.69 7.82
N SER A 252 3.15 18.62 7.25
CA SER A 252 3.40 19.06 5.87
C SER A 252 2.61 18.26 4.83
N ASN A 253 2.25 17.01 5.18
CA ASN A 253 1.46 16.12 4.35
C ASN A 253 -0.07 16.27 4.58
N VAL A 254 -0.50 17.22 5.40
CA VAL A 254 -1.92 17.51 5.64
C VAL A 254 -2.32 18.78 4.90
N LYS A 255 -3.15 18.63 3.86
CA LYS A 255 -3.70 19.76 3.10
C LYS A 255 -4.93 20.34 3.79
N ASP A 256 -5.19 21.62 3.57
CA ASP A 256 -6.35 22.34 4.11
C ASP A 256 -6.52 22.17 5.64
N PHE A 257 -5.42 22.12 6.39
CA PHE A 257 -5.44 21.87 7.83
C PHE A 257 -5.97 23.10 8.59
N HIS A 258 -7.12 22.95 9.26
CA HIS A 258 -7.74 24.03 10.02
C HIS A 258 -8.51 23.53 11.25
N PHE A 259 -8.69 24.41 12.22
CA PHE A 259 -9.57 24.15 13.36
C PHE A 259 -11.02 24.12 12.89
N ARG A 260 -11.78 23.09 13.30
CA ARG A 260 -13.17 22.90 12.86
C ARG A 260 -14.17 23.15 13.97
N GLN A 261 -14.00 22.51 15.12
CA GLN A 261 -14.89 22.63 16.28
C GLN A 261 -14.19 22.15 17.56
N SER A 262 -14.82 22.33 18.71
CA SER A 262 -14.41 21.66 19.95
C SER A 262 -15.62 21.08 20.68
N PHE A 263 -15.37 20.10 21.54
CA PHE A 263 -16.36 19.52 22.45
C PHE A 263 -15.71 19.14 23.78
N ALA A 264 -16.51 19.04 24.85
CA ALA A 264 -16.03 18.64 26.15
C ALA A 264 -16.35 17.16 26.41
N TRP A 265 -15.34 16.38 26.76
CA TRP A 265 -15.52 14.99 27.19
C TRP A 265 -14.35 14.54 28.08
N GLY A 266 -14.61 13.61 29.00
CA GLY A 266 -13.55 13.03 29.84
C GLY A 266 -12.82 14.04 30.74
N GLY A 267 -13.51 15.13 31.13
CA GLY A 267 -12.95 16.18 31.97
C GLY A 267 -12.00 17.15 31.26
N THR A 268 -11.95 17.15 29.92
CA THR A 268 -11.13 18.06 29.13
C THR A 268 -11.86 18.55 27.89
N GLU A 269 -11.41 19.67 27.33
CA GLU A 269 -11.80 20.09 25.98
C GLU A 269 -11.04 19.24 24.96
N ILE A 270 -11.72 18.83 23.90
CA ILE A 270 -11.16 18.15 22.76
C ILE A 270 -11.36 19.05 21.55
N LYS A 271 -10.25 19.54 20.99
CA LYS A 271 -10.26 20.32 19.76
C LYS A 271 -10.26 19.37 18.57
N VAL A 272 -11.14 19.63 17.61
CA VAL A 272 -11.24 18.87 16.37
C VAL A 272 -10.65 19.72 15.26
N TRP A 273 -9.57 19.22 14.68
CA TRP A 273 -9.00 19.79 13.47
C TRP A 273 -9.43 18.95 12.27
N PHE A 274 -9.49 19.58 11.11
CA PHE A 274 -9.83 18.91 9.86
C PHE A 274 -8.75 19.18 8.83
N GLY A 275 -8.47 18.19 8.00
CA GLY A 275 -7.59 18.32 6.85
C GLY A 275 -7.74 17.14 5.89
N LYS A 276 -7.00 17.20 4.79
CA LYS A 276 -6.93 16.13 3.79
C LYS A 276 -5.57 15.48 3.75
N VAL A 277 -5.53 14.16 3.83
CA VAL A 277 -4.31 13.35 3.71
C VAL A 277 -4.53 12.40 2.55
N GLU A 278 -3.68 12.48 1.51
CA GLU A 278 -3.85 11.70 0.26
C GLU A 278 -5.27 11.79 -0.34
N GLY A 279 -5.91 12.97 -0.22
CA GLY A 279 -7.27 13.22 -0.71
C GLY A 279 -8.41 12.75 0.22
N LEU A 280 -8.09 12.04 1.31
CA LEU A 280 -9.05 11.55 2.30
C LEU A 280 -9.34 12.61 3.36
N SER A 281 -10.60 12.69 3.78
CA SER A 281 -11.04 13.56 4.87
C SER A 281 -10.60 13.00 6.22
N VAL A 282 -9.84 13.77 7.00
CA VAL A 282 -9.34 13.35 8.32
C VAL A 282 -9.75 14.35 9.39
N TYR A 283 -10.33 13.83 10.47
CA TYR A 283 -10.67 14.57 11.70
C TYR A 283 -9.64 14.22 12.78
N PHE A 284 -8.87 15.22 13.19
CA PHE A 284 -7.83 15.07 14.20
C PHE A 284 -8.35 15.51 15.56
N LEU A 285 -8.42 14.58 16.50
CA LEU A 285 -8.85 14.85 17.87
C LEU A 285 -7.65 15.22 18.74
N GLU A 286 -7.70 16.41 19.34
CA GLU A 286 -6.67 16.96 20.20
C GLU A 286 -7.21 17.23 21.61
N PRO A 287 -7.19 16.23 22.50
CA PRO A 287 -7.50 16.41 23.90
C PRO A 287 -6.50 17.39 24.54
N GLN A 288 -7.00 18.42 25.23
CA GLN A 288 -6.16 19.46 25.85
C GLN A 288 -5.50 19.00 27.17
N ASN A 289 -5.58 17.71 27.51
CA ASN A 289 -4.97 17.12 28.71
C ASN A 289 -3.54 16.57 28.47
N GLY A 290 -2.99 16.73 27.26
CA GLY A 290 -1.62 16.34 26.92
C GLY A 290 -1.41 14.84 26.67
N MET A 291 -2.44 14.00 26.68
CA MET A 291 -2.29 12.53 26.48
C MET A 291 -1.68 12.15 25.12
N PHE A 292 -1.71 13.04 24.13
CA PHE A 292 -1.13 12.82 22.79
C PHE A 292 0.06 13.74 22.48
N SER A 293 0.53 14.51 23.47
CA SER A 293 1.70 15.38 23.39
C SER A 293 2.90 14.74 24.10
N VAL A 294 3.30 13.56 23.62
CA VAL A 294 4.32 12.71 24.25
C VAL A 294 5.46 12.34 23.30
N GLY A 295 5.53 12.94 22.12
CA GLY A 295 6.59 12.73 21.12
C GLY A 295 6.59 11.37 20.42
N CYS A 296 5.58 10.53 20.63
CA CYS A 296 5.48 9.22 19.97
C CYS A 296 4.03 8.70 19.88
N ILE A 297 3.84 7.76 18.95
CA ILE A 297 2.57 7.04 18.76
C ILE A 297 2.42 5.98 19.86
N TYR A 298 3.36 5.03 19.92
CA TYR A 298 3.41 3.93 20.90
C TYR A 298 4.65 4.01 21.81
N GLY A 299 4.67 3.16 22.83
CA GLY A 299 5.83 2.93 23.70
C GLY A 299 5.73 3.67 25.03
N ARG A 300 4.53 4.14 25.41
CA ARG A 300 4.27 4.69 26.75
C ARG A 300 3.56 3.64 27.61
N ASN A 301 3.83 3.66 28.91
CA ASN A 301 3.25 2.69 29.85
C ASN A 301 1.71 2.80 29.97
N ASN A 302 1.13 3.91 29.48
CA ASN A 302 -0.30 4.21 29.52
C ASN A 302 -0.95 4.19 28.11
N ASP A 303 -0.37 3.52 27.12
CA ASP A 303 -0.94 3.47 25.76
C ASP A 303 -2.38 2.91 25.76
N GLY A 304 -2.69 1.95 26.63
CA GLY A 304 -4.07 1.45 26.81
C GLY A 304 -5.06 2.55 27.22
N ASP A 305 -4.68 3.39 28.18
CA ASP A 305 -5.51 4.51 28.65
C ASP A 305 -5.65 5.59 27.57
N ARG A 306 -4.55 5.92 26.89
CA ARG A 306 -4.53 6.90 25.78
C ARG A 306 -5.50 6.49 24.69
N PHE A 307 -5.37 5.27 24.19
CA PHE A 307 -6.19 4.80 23.08
C PHE A 307 -7.62 4.45 23.49
N GLY A 308 -7.85 4.06 24.75
CA GLY A 308 -9.17 3.96 25.34
C GLY A 308 -9.89 5.32 25.39
N PHE A 309 -9.20 6.37 25.84
CA PHE A 309 -9.70 7.74 25.82
C PHE A 309 -10.03 8.19 24.39
N PHE A 310 -9.09 8.03 23.46
CA PHE A 310 -9.30 8.39 22.05
C PHE A 310 -10.48 7.66 21.41
N SER A 311 -10.59 6.35 21.63
CA SER A 311 -11.68 5.54 21.09
C SER A 311 -13.05 6.06 21.54
N ARG A 312 -13.17 6.46 22.81
CA ARG A 312 -14.42 7.03 23.31
C ARG A 312 -14.64 8.45 22.81
N ALA A 313 -13.60 9.28 22.77
CA ALA A 313 -13.66 10.61 22.18
C ALA A 313 -14.09 10.58 20.70
N ALA A 314 -13.68 9.57 19.93
CA ALA A 314 -14.09 9.37 18.55
C ALA A 314 -15.60 9.13 18.43
N LEU A 315 -16.17 8.30 19.30
CA LEU A 315 -17.62 8.06 19.34
C LEU A 315 -18.40 9.29 19.79
N GLU A 316 -17.91 10.02 20.79
CA GLU A 316 -18.48 11.30 21.23
C GLU A 316 -18.45 12.35 20.12
N PHE A 317 -17.35 12.42 19.38
CA PHE A 317 -17.25 13.30 18.21
C PHE A 317 -18.30 12.96 17.16
N LEU A 318 -18.47 11.68 16.81
CA LEU A 318 -19.49 11.24 15.84
C LEU A 318 -20.91 11.63 16.30
N LEU A 319 -21.23 11.38 17.58
CA LEU A 319 -22.51 11.73 18.16
C LEU A 319 -22.77 13.25 18.11
N GLN A 320 -21.83 14.05 18.59
CA GLN A 320 -22.00 15.51 18.73
C GLN A 320 -21.92 16.25 17.39
N SER A 321 -21.21 15.70 16.40
CA SER A 321 -21.16 16.26 15.04
C SER A 321 -22.37 15.87 14.19
N GLY A 322 -23.21 14.95 14.67
CA GLY A 322 -24.34 14.40 13.90
C GLY A 322 -23.91 13.52 12.73
N ILE A 323 -22.66 13.05 12.71
CA ILE A 323 -22.16 12.14 11.68
C ILE A 323 -22.73 10.74 11.95
N ARG A 324 -23.50 10.21 10.99
CA ARG A 324 -24.15 8.90 11.07
C ARG A 324 -23.56 7.95 10.01
N PRO A 325 -22.46 7.26 10.31
CA PRO A 325 -21.86 6.34 9.35
C PRO A 325 -22.68 5.06 9.21
N ASP A 326 -22.63 4.43 8.03
CA ASP A 326 -23.14 3.07 7.82
C ASP A 326 -22.19 2.04 8.43
N ILE A 327 -20.87 2.32 8.36
CA ILE A 327 -19.82 1.44 8.86
C ILE A 327 -18.83 2.23 9.72
N ILE A 328 -18.55 1.73 10.91
CA ILE A 328 -17.40 2.14 11.73
C ILE A 328 -16.36 1.03 11.63
N HIS A 329 -15.24 1.32 10.99
CA HIS A 329 -14.16 0.37 10.76
C HIS A 329 -13.00 0.64 11.73
N CYS A 330 -12.84 -0.26 12.67
CA CYS A 330 -11.82 -0.21 13.71
C CYS A 330 -10.59 -1.04 13.29
N HIS A 331 -9.41 -0.48 13.48
CA HIS A 331 -8.14 -1.11 13.18
C HIS A 331 -7.33 -1.40 14.45
N ASP A 332 -7.04 -2.67 14.67
CA ASP A 332 -6.16 -3.21 15.71
C ASP A 332 -6.57 -2.88 17.16
N TRP A 333 -5.82 -3.40 18.13
CA TRP A 333 -6.10 -3.29 19.57
C TRP A 333 -6.27 -1.85 20.08
N SER A 334 -5.65 -0.87 19.42
CA SER A 334 -5.69 0.54 19.80
C SER A 334 -7.05 1.19 19.55
N SER A 335 -7.80 0.75 18.52
CA SER A 335 -9.18 1.20 18.28
C SER A 335 -10.23 0.17 18.68
N ALA A 336 -9.80 -1.00 19.16
CA ALA A 336 -10.69 -2.04 19.68
C ALA A 336 -11.77 -1.50 20.66
N PRO A 337 -11.49 -0.51 21.55
CA PRO A 337 -12.52 0.03 22.43
C PRO A 337 -13.74 0.62 21.76
N VAL A 338 -13.60 1.14 20.54
CA VAL A 338 -14.73 1.63 19.76
C VAL A 338 -15.80 0.53 19.59
N ALA A 339 -15.39 -0.73 19.39
CA ALA A 339 -16.33 -1.81 19.08
C ALA A 339 -17.31 -2.10 20.23
N TRP A 340 -16.83 -2.26 21.46
CA TRP A 340 -17.71 -2.52 22.59
C TRP A 340 -18.37 -1.24 23.10
N LEU A 341 -17.65 -0.12 23.16
CA LEU A 341 -18.22 1.15 23.64
C LEU A 341 -19.39 1.58 22.76
N PHE A 342 -19.27 1.45 21.43
CA PHE A 342 -20.35 1.74 20.50
C PHE A 342 -21.60 0.93 20.83
N LYS A 343 -21.46 -0.39 20.98
CA LYS A 343 -22.59 -1.29 21.23
C LYS A 343 -23.20 -1.11 22.62
N GLU A 344 -22.39 -0.81 23.64
CA GLU A 344 -22.83 -0.64 25.03
C GLU A 344 -23.50 0.72 25.28
N HIS A 345 -23.03 1.78 24.62
CA HIS A 345 -23.42 3.15 24.99
C HIS A 345 -24.05 3.98 23.87
N TYR A 346 -23.75 3.70 22.59
CA TYR A 346 -24.14 4.59 21.48
C TYR A 346 -25.14 3.95 20.51
N ARG A 347 -25.32 2.62 20.55
CA ARG A 347 -26.26 1.91 19.67
C ARG A 347 -27.71 2.36 19.83
N HIS A 348 -28.10 2.84 21.01
CA HIS A 348 -29.45 3.32 21.29
C HIS A 348 -29.61 4.82 21.03
N CYS A 349 -28.54 5.50 20.62
CA CYS A 349 -28.57 6.91 20.21
C CYS A 349 -28.89 7.02 18.71
N GLU A 350 -28.78 8.23 18.17
CA GLU A 350 -29.05 8.55 16.75
C GLU A 350 -28.10 7.86 15.75
N MET A 351 -27.15 7.04 16.22
CA MET A 351 -26.20 6.24 15.42
C MET A 351 -26.62 4.76 15.31
N SER A 352 -27.88 4.42 15.59
CA SER A 352 -28.35 3.04 15.81
C SER A 352 -28.15 2.04 14.68
N ASN A 353 -27.99 2.52 13.44
CA ASN A 353 -27.87 1.68 12.25
C ASN A 353 -26.42 1.30 11.87
N ALA A 354 -25.41 1.93 12.47
CA ALA A 354 -24.02 1.69 12.09
C ALA A 354 -23.57 0.26 12.42
N ARG A 355 -22.83 -0.35 11.50
CA ARG A 355 -22.18 -1.65 11.69
C ARG A 355 -20.72 -1.48 12.03
N VAL A 356 -20.22 -2.31 12.94
CA VAL A 356 -18.83 -2.28 13.38
C VAL A 356 -18.06 -3.39 12.67
N ILE A 357 -17.02 -2.98 11.94
CA ILE A 357 -16.03 -3.90 11.36
C ILE A 357 -14.74 -3.75 12.14
N PHE A 358 -14.11 -4.87 12.50
CA PHE A 358 -12.84 -4.88 13.23
C PHE A 358 -11.75 -5.63 12.46
N THR A 359 -10.63 -4.97 12.14
CA THR A 359 -9.50 -5.61 11.46
C THR A 359 -8.31 -5.79 12.40
N ILE A 360 -7.84 -7.02 12.52
CA ILE A 360 -6.64 -7.41 13.27
C ILE A 360 -5.44 -7.34 12.33
N HIS A 361 -4.50 -6.42 12.61
CA HIS A 361 -3.25 -6.30 11.83
C HIS A 361 -2.13 -7.13 12.44
N ASN A 362 -2.09 -7.27 13.76
CA ASN A 362 -1.17 -8.14 14.44
C ASN A 362 -1.72 -8.61 15.79
N LEU A 363 -2.01 -9.91 15.91
CA LEU A 363 -2.57 -10.49 17.13
C LEU A 363 -1.58 -10.46 18.32
N GLU A 364 -0.28 -10.31 18.10
CA GLU A 364 0.73 -10.29 19.19
C GLU A 364 0.56 -9.11 20.15
N PHE A 365 -0.19 -8.06 19.75
CA PHE A 365 -0.40 -6.87 20.57
C PHE A 365 -1.85 -6.75 21.04
N GLY A 366 -2.03 -6.52 22.34
CA GLY A 366 -3.34 -6.16 22.89
C GLY A 366 -4.41 -7.25 22.77
N VAL A 367 -4.02 -8.53 22.80
CA VAL A 367 -4.92 -9.71 22.68
C VAL A 367 -6.19 -9.58 23.52
N HIS A 368 -6.10 -9.08 24.75
CA HIS A 368 -7.26 -8.90 25.62
C HIS A 368 -8.29 -7.88 25.06
N HIS A 369 -7.83 -6.78 24.48
CA HIS A 369 -8.70 -5.78 23.84
C HIS A 369 -9.25 -6.33 22.52
N ILE A 370 -8.44 -7.05 21.75
CA ILE A 370 -8.88 -7.75 20.52
C ILE A 370 -10.00 -8.74 20.86
N ALA A 371 -9.81 -9.61 21.84
CA ALA A 371 -10.81 -10.59 22.27
C ALA A 371 -12.14 -9.90 22.64
N LYS A 372 -12.07 -8.79 23.37
CA LYS A 372 -13.27 -8.02 23.69
C LYS A 372 -13.92 -7.43 22.43
N ALA A 373 -13.17 -6.79 21.55
CA ALA A 373 -13.72 -6.23 20.30
C ALA A 373 -14.35 -7.31 19.41
N MET A 374 -13.75 -8.49 19.33
CA MET A 374 -14.28 -9.63 18.58
C MET A 374 -15.68 -10.02 19.05
N THR A 375 -15.99 -9.93 20.35
CA THR A 375 -17.35 -10.17 20.86
C THR A 375 -18.38 -9.21 20.27
N TYR A 376 -18.04 -7.93 20.12
CA TYR A 376 -18.98 -6.86 19.78
C TYR A 376 -19.02 -6.46 18.30
N ALA A 377 -17.96 -6.75 17.53
CA ALA A 377 -17.93 -6.46 16.10
C ALA A 377 -18.99 -7.26 15.33
N ASP A 378 -19.63 -6.64 14.33
CA ASP A 378 -20.58 -7.31 13.45
C ASP A 378 -19.85 -8.27 12.48
N LYS A 379 -18.70 -7.83 11.97
CA LYS A 379 -17.75 -8.66 11.20
C LYS A 379 -16.32 -8.35 11.63
N ALA A 380 -15.46 -9.34 11.56
CA ALA A 380 -14.04 -9.20 11.84
C ALA A 380 -13.20 -9.70 10.68
N THR A 381 -12.05 -9.06 10.47
CA THR A 381 -11.09 -9.46 9.44
C THR A 381 -9.67 -9.49 9.97
N THR A 382 -8.79 -10.18 9.25
CA THR A 382 -7.34 -10.01 9.37
C THR A 382 -6.72 -9.89 7.99
N VAL A 383 -5.42 -9.64 7.95
CA VAL A 383 -4.70 -9.10 6.79
C VAL A 383 -4.18 -10.16 5.81
N SER A 384 -4.52 -11.44 6.00
CA SER A 384 -4.31 -12.49 5.01
C SER A 384 -5.14 -13.76 5.32
N GLN A 385 -5.33 -14.62 4.32
CA GLN A 385 -6.12 -15.84 4.43
C GLN A 385 -5.38 -16.91 5.23
N THR A 386 -4.11 -17.14 4.91
CA THR A 386 -3.28 -18.10 5.65
C THR A 386 -3.11 -17.67 7.10
N TYR A 387 -2.88 -16.38 7.35
CA TYR A 387 -2.79 -15.88 8.72
C TYR A 387 -4.07 -16.10 9.51
N SER A 388 -5.24 -15.89 8.90
CA SER A 388 -6.54 -16.13 9.56
C SER A 388 -6.69 -17.57 10.07
N LYS A 389 -6.12 -18.55 9.34
CA LYS A 389 -6.07 -19.96 9.74
C LYS A 389 -5.00 -20.21 10.80
N GLU A 390 -3.84 -19.58 10.70
CA GLU A 390 -2.77 -19.70 11.71
C GLU A 390 -3.24 -19.26 13.10
N ILE A 391 -4.09 -18.23 13.19
CA ILE A 391 -4.59 -17.71 14.49
C ILE A 391 -5.99 -18.17 14.87
N SER A 392 -6.64 -19.01 14.07
CA SER A 392 -8.03 -19.45 14.33
C SER A 392 -8.17 -20.22 15.65
N GLY A 393 -7.08 -20.86 16.10
CA GLY A 393 -7.03 -21.58 17.38
C GLY A 393 -6.86 -20.70 18.61
N ASN A 394 -6.53 -19.42 18.45
CA ASN A 394 -6.33 -18.52 19.59
C ASN A 394 -7.66 -18.28 20.33
N PRO A 395 -7.70 -18.31 21.68
CA PRO A 395 -8.93 -18.09 22.47
C PRO A 395 -9.65 -16.77 22.19
N ALA A 396 -8.94 -15.74 21.73
CA ALA A 396 -9.53 -14.46 21.33
C ALA A 396 -10.33 -14.55 20.02
N ILE A 397 -10.08 -15.57 19.20
CA ILE A 397 -10.59 -15.71 17.82
C ILE A 397 -11.52 -16.91 17.67
N SER A 398 -11.16 -18.04 18.27
CA SER A 398 -11.86 -19.32 18.09
C SER A 398 -13.38 -19.28 18.37
N PRO A 399 -13.92 -18.49 19.32
CA PRO A 399 -15.37 -18.38 19.53
C PRO A 399 -16.10 -17.58 18.44
N HIS A 400 -15.36 -16.93 17.54
CA HIS A 400 -15.86 -15.93 16.60
C HIS A 400 -15.55 -16.26 15.13
N LEU A 401 -15.15 -17.50 14.83
CA LEU A 401 -14.78 -17.92 13.46
C LEU A 401 -15.90 -17.70 12.43
N TYR A 402 -17.16 -17.79 12.83
CA TYR A 402 -18.33 -17.56 11.97
C TYR A 402 -18.43 -16.14 11.39
N LYS A 403 -17.68 -15.18 11.96
CA LYS A 403 -17.64 -13.78 11.50
C LYS A 403 -16.23 -13.27 11.21
N PHE A 404 -15.23 -14.15 11.23
CA PHE A 404 -13.82 -13.80 11.09
C PHE A 404 -13.27 -14.24 9.73
N HIS A 405 -12.68 -13.31 8.97
CA HIS A 405 -12.26 -13.55 7.59
C HIS A 405 -10.85 -13.03 7.31
N GLY A 406 -10.05 -13.77 6.53
CA GLY A 406 -8.77 -13.28 6.04
C GLY A 406 -8.92 -12.51 4.73
N ILE A 407 -8.42 -11.28 4.67
CA ILE A 407 -8.37 -10.46 3.45
C ILE A 407 -6.94 -10.00 3.25
N VAL A 408 -6.30 -10.42 2.17
CA VAL A 408 -4.92 -10.05 1.85
C VAL A 408 -4.83 -8.53 1.64
N ASN A 409 -3.87 -7.88 2.30
CA ASN A 409 -3.65 -6.44 2.07
C ASN A 409 -3.18 -6.16 0.64
N GLY A 410 -3.52 -4.98 0.15
CA GLY A 410 -2.89 -4.38 -1.03
C GLY A 410 -1.75 -3.43 -0.67
N ILE A 411 -1.18 -2.80 -1.70
CA ILE A 411 -0.33 -1.62 -1.58
C ILE A 411 -1.00 -0.47 -2.33
N ASP A 412 -0.69 0.77 -1.95
CA ASP A 412 -1.12 1.94 -2.71
C ASP A 412 -0.26 2.05 -3.99
N PRO A 413 -0.85 1.85 -5.19
CA PRO A 413 -0.10 1.87 -6.44
C PRO A 413 0.28 3.28 -6.90
N ASP A 414 -0.16 4.34 -6.21
CA ASP A 414 0.25 5.72 -6.48
C ASP A 414 1.45 6.13 -5.61
N ILE A 415 1.53 5.58 -4.39
CA ILE A 415 2.70 5.77 -3.52
C ILE A 415 3.85 4.89 -4.03
N TRP A 416 3.56 3.63 -4.35
CA TRP A 416 4.53 2.66 -4.84
C TRP A 416 4.43 2.52 -6.36
N ASP A 417 4.87 3.55 -7.07
CA ASP A 417 4.80 3.62 -8.54
C ASP A 417 6.16 3.91 -9.20
N PRO A 418 6.88 2.91 -9.75
CA PRO A 418 8.15 3.17 -10.41
C PRO A 418 8.04 4.11 -11.64
N TYR A 419 6.84 4.39 -12.15
CA TYR A 419 6.67 5.36 -13.22
C TYR A 419 6.54 6.81 -12.74
N ASN A 420 6.06 7.01 -11.50
CA ASN A 420 5.83 8.32 -10.89
C ASN A 420 6.71 8.60 -9.66
N ASP A 421 7.55 7.65 -9.27
CA ASP A 421 8.46 7.77 -8.14
C ASP A 421 9.59 8.76 -8.43
N ASN A 422 9.71 9.75 -7.57
CA ASN A 422 10.72 10.81 -7.66
C ASN A 422 12.03 10.46 -6.94
N PHE A 423 12.08 9.33 -6.22
CA PHE A 423 13.26 8.86 -5.50
C PHE A 423 14.18 7.97 -6.33
N ILE A 424 13.77 7.63 -7.55
CA ILE A 424 14.55 6.81 -8.49
C ILE A 424 15.04 7.65 -9.68
N PRO A 425 16.22 7.34 -10.24
CA PRO A 425 16.85 8.18 -11.26
C PRO A 425 16.13 8.14 -12.61
N VAL A 426 15.53 7.00 -12.94
CA VAL A 426 14.84 6.75 -14.21
C VAL A 426 13.50 6.10 -13.89
N ALA A 427 12.41 6.75 -14.28
CA ALA A 427 11.07 6.19 -14.17
C ALA A 427 10.88 5.03 -15.16
N TYR A 428 10.17 3.98 -14.73
CA TYR A 428 9.97 2.80 -15.57
C TYR A 428 8.60 2.13 -15.39
N THR A 429 8.22 1.37 -16.40
CA THR A 429 7.07 0.45 -16.42
C THR A 429 7.58 -0.97 -16.72
N SER A 430 6.66 -1.93 -16.92
CA SER A 430 7.02 -3.26 -17.40
C SER A 430 7.71 -3.26 -18.77
N GLU A 431 7.59 -2.18 -19.56
CA GLU A 431 8.13 -2.07 -20.92
C GLU A 431 9.65 -1.80 -20.92
N ASN A 432 10.15 -1.06 -19.92
CA ASN A 432 11.56 -0.65 -19.81
C ASN A 432 12.17 -0.97 -18.43
N VAL A 433 11.61 -1.96 -17.72
CA VAL A 433 12.00 -2.33 -16.35
C VAL A 433 13.50 -2.65 -16.23
N VAL A 434 14.10 -3.30 -17.23
CA VAL A 434 15.52 -3.66 -17.21
C VAL A 434 16.42 -2.42 -17.18
N GLU A 435 16.10 -1.41 -17.98
CA GLU A 435 16.84 -0.15 -18.03
C GLU A 435 16.67 0.66 -16.74
N GLY A 436 15.42 0.77 -16.27
CA GLY A 436 15.08 1.49 -15.04
C GLY A 436 15.75 0.87 -13.80
N LYS A 437 15.66 -0.46 -13.64
CA LYS A 437 16.30 -1.16 -12.53
C LYS A 437 17.83 -1.07 -12.59
N ARG A 438 18.43 -1.18 -13.77
CA ARG A 438 19.88 -0.99 -13.93
C ARG A 438 20.31 0.41 -13.49
N ALA A 439 19.61 1.46 -13.93
CA ALA A 439 19.90 2.83 -13.50
C ALA A 439 19.73 3.00 -11.98
N ALA A 440 18.67 2.42 -11.40
CA ALA A 440 18.46 2.44 -9.95
C ALA A 440 19.55 1.69 -9.17
N LYS A 441 19.99 0.52 -9.67
CA LYS A 441 21.08 -0.27 -9.07
C LYS A 441 22.40 0.49 -9.07
N GLU A 442 22.73 1.15 -10.18
CA GLU A 442 23.93 2.00 -10.27
C GLU A 442 23.86 3.20 -9.32
N ALA A 443 22.73 3.87 -9.25
CA ALA A 443 22.52 4.98 -8.32
C ALA A 443 22.58 4.52 -6.85
N LEU A 444 22.04 3.34 -6.54
CA LEU A 444 22.12 2.73 -5.20
C LEU A 444 23.57 2.41 -4.83
N GLN A 445 24.31 1.75 -5.73
CA GLN A 445 25.72 1.44 -5.54
C GLN A 445 26.52 2.72 -5.30
N GLN A 446 26.31 3.76 -6.12
CA GLN A 446 26.97 5.05 -5.97
C GLN A 446 26.63 5.73 -4.64
N ARG A 447 25.34 5.81 -4.27
CA ARG A 447 24.88 6.45 -3.03
C ARG A 447 25.48 5.79 -1.78
N LEU A 448 25.67 4.48 -1.81
CA LEU A 448 26.16 3.70 -0.67
C LEU A 448 27.67 3.40 -0.71
N GLY A 449 28.38 3.88 -1.73
CA GLY A 449 29.81 3.65 -1.89
C GLY A 449 30.17 2.20 -2.24
N LEU A 450 29.22 1.43 -2.79
CA LEU A 450 29.47 0.08 -3.28
C LEU A 450 30.14 0.15 -4.66
N ARG A 451 30.95 -0.86 -4.98
CA ARG A 451 31.56 -0.95 -6.31
C ARG A 451 30.51 -1.35 -7.34
N LYS A 452 30.61 -0.78 -8.54
CA LYS A 452 29.77 -1.12 -9.68
C LYS A 452 30.14 -2.50 -10.22
N TYR A 453 29.46 -3.52 -9.71
CA TYR A 453 29.51 -4.88 -10.22
C TYR A 453 28.16 -5.24 -10.87
N ASP A 454 28.20 -6.18 -11.80
CA ASP A 454 27.00 -6.82 -12.38
C ASP A 454 26.56 -8.04 -11.55
N TYR A 455 26.83 -8.01 -10.25
CA TYR A 455 26.50 -9.08 -9.32
C TYR A 455 25.05 -8.95 -8.84
N PRO A 456 24.36 -10.06 -8.51
CA PRO A 456 23.03 -9.99 -7.90
C PRO A 456 23.06 -9.15 -6.61
N LEU A 457 22.14 -8.19 -6.49
CA LEU A 457 21.98 -7.34 -5.31
C LEU A 457 20.75 -7.77 -4.51
N VAL A 458 20.98 -8.18 -3.26
CA VAL A 458 19.94 -8.53 -2.29
C VAL A 458 19.65 -7.33 -1.39
N GLY A 459 18.43 -6.81 -1.46
CA GLY A 459 17.91 -5.78 -0.57
C GLY A 459 17.16 -6.37 0.61
N ILE A 460 17.34 -5.77 1.79
CA ILE A 460 16.65 -6.13 3.03
C ILE A 460 16.08 -4.85 3.63
N ILE A 461 14.75 -4.71 3.65
CA ILE A 461 14.07 -3.54 4.24
C ILE A 461 13.13 -4.04 5.32
N THR A 462 13.52 -3.87 6.59
CA THR A 462 12.73 -4.36 7.72
C THR A 462 13.14 -3.71 9.03
N ARG A 463 12.22 -3.66 10.00
CA ARG A 463 12.61 -3.50 11.40
C ARG A 463 13.46 -4.69 11.85
N LEU A 464 14.46 -4.44 12.67
CA LEU A 464 15.38 -5.46 13.17
C LEU A 464 14.86 -6.00 14.51
N THR A 465 13.88 -6.89 14.45
CA THR A 465 13.31 -7.57 15.62
C THR A 465 13.37 -9.08 15.46
N VAL A 466 13.27 -9.83 16.56
CA VAL A 466 13.27 -11.31 16.52
C VAL A 466 12.22 -11.86 15.55
N GLN A 467 11.03 -11.25 15.52
CA GLN A 467 9.95 -11.59 14.59
C GLN A 467 10.40 -11.59 13.12
N LYS A 468 11.29 -10.66 12.75
CA LYS A 468 11.76 -10.47 11.38
C LYS A 468 12.92 -11.39 11.00
N GLY A 469 13.23 -12.37 11.85
CA GLY A 469 14.23 -13.39 11.56
C GLY A 469 15.64 -12.83 11.53
N ILE A 470 16.02 -12.00 12.51
CA ILE A 470 17.35 -11.34 12.53
C ILE A 470 18.52 -12.32 12.40
N HIS A 471 18.43 -13.54 12.93
CA HIS A 471 19.46 -14.56 12.75
C HIS A 471 19.55 -15.05 11.30
N LEU A 472 18.41 -15.19 10.63
CA LEU A 472 18.32 -15.53 9.20
C LEU A 472 18.84 -14.39 8.32
N ILE A 473 18.56 -13.13 8.70
CA ILE A 473 19.11 -11.94 8.03
C ILE A 473 20.64 -11.94 8.12
N LYS A 474 21.21 -12.12 9.32
CA LYS A 474 22.67 -12.19 9.52
C LYS A 474 23.29 -13.30 8.66
N HIS A 475 22.67 -14.47 8.63
CA HIS A 475 23.11 -15.60 7.80
C HIS A 475 23.06 -15.28 6.30
N ALA A 476 21.93 -14.73 5.82
CA ALA A 476 21.73 -14.40 4.41
C ALA A 476 22.72 -13.35 3.89
N ILE A 477 23.12 -12.39 4.74
CA ILE A 477 24.15 -11.39 4.41
C ILE A 477 25.46 -12.10 4.05
N TRP A 478 25.96 -12.98 4.93
CA TRP A 478 27.19 -13.73 4.68
C TRP A 478 27.05 -14.65 3.47
N ARG A 479 25.91 -15.34 3.36
CA ARG A 479 25.66 -16.25 2.25
C ARG A 479 25.66 -15.55 0.89
N THR A 480 25.10 -14.35 0.83
CA THR A 480 25.11 -13.51 -0.39
C THR A 480 26.53 -13.14 -0.78
N LEU A 481 27.38 -12.82 0.20
CA LEU A 481 28.78 -12.47 -0.04
C LEU A 481 29.61 -13.67 -0.51
N GLU A 482 29.41 -14.85 0.05
CA GLU A 482 30.04 -16.10 -0.40
C GLU A 482 29.70 -16.45 -1.86
N ARG A 483 28.54 -16.01 -2.34
CA ARG A 483 28.01 -16.28 -3.68
C ARG A 483 28.29 -15.19 -4.71
N ASN A 484 29.29 -14.34 -4.46
CA ASN A 484 29.61 -13.19 -5.34
C ASN A 484 28.44 -12.21 -5.53
N GLY A 485 27.54 -12.04 -4.55
CA GLY A 485 26.48 -11.03 -4.57
C GLY A 485 26.84 -9.71 -3.86
N GLN A 486 25.94 -8.74 -3.92
CA GLN A 486 25.95 -7.53 -3.08
C GLN A 486 24.75 -7.53 -2.15
N VAL A 487 24.88 -6.87 -1.00
CA VAL A 487 23.80 -6.80 0.00
C VAL A 487 23.65 -5.40 0.57
N VAL A 488 22.40 -4.94 0.59
CA VAL A 488 22.01 -3.67 1.20
C VAL A 488 20.91 -3.93 2.21
N LEU A 489 21.12 -3.50 3.44
CA LEU A 489 20.12 -3.55 4.50
C LEU A 489 19.73 -2.13 4.92
N LEU A 490 18.43 -1.89 5.05
CA LEU A 490 17.85 -0.69 5.64
C LEU A 490 16.90 -1.07 6.77
N GLY A 491 17.20 -0.60 7.98
CA GLY A 491 16.34 -0.86 9.13
C GLY A 491 17.00 -0.70 10.48
N SER A 492 16.21 -0.37 11.49
CA SER A 492 16.67 -0.19 12.87
C SER A 492 15.96 -1.15 13.84
N SER A 493 16.56 -1.33 15.01
CA SER A 493 16.01 -2.07 16.13
C SER A 493 15.61 -1.11 17.26
N PRO A 494 14.41 -1.28 17.86
CA PRO A 494 14.07 -0.60 19.11
C PRO A 494 14.79 -1.20 20.33
N ASP A 495 15.28 -2.45 20.26
CA ASP A 495 16.13 -3.05 21.29
C ASP A 495 17.60 -2.60 21.06
N PRO A 496 18.22 -1.86 22.00
CA PRO A 496 19.59 -1.38 21.87
C PRO A 496 20.62 -2.51 21.71
N ARG A 497 20.36 -3.71 22.26
CA ARG A 497 21.28 -4.85 22.15
C ARG A 497 21.30 -5.37 20.72
N ILE A 498 20.13 -5.57 20.11
CA ILE A 498 20.01 -5.99 18.71
C ILE A 498 20.56 -4.88 17.80
N GLN A 499 20.30 -3.60 18.10
CA GLN A 499 20.89 -2.49 17.34
C GLN A 499 22.43 -2.56 17.36
N ASN A 500 23.02 -2.71 18.55
CA ASN A 500 24.48 -2.80 18.70
C ASN A 500 25.08 -4.03 18.00
N ASP A 501 24.39 -5.18 18.02
CA ASP A 501 24.78 -6.36 17.24
C ASP A 501 24.92 -6.05 15.74
N PHE A 502 23.93 -5.35 15.17
CA PHE A 502 23.96 -4.98 13.75
C PHE A 502 24.98 -3.88 13.46
N VAL A 503 25.23 -2.96 14.40
CA VAL A 503 26.33 -1.99 14.29
C VAL A 503 27.68 -2.70 14.24
N ASN A 504 27.90 -3.68 15.11
CA ASN A 504 29.13 -4.49 15.11
C ASN A 504 29.30 -5.26 13.80
N LEU A 505 28.21 -5.88 13.30
CA LEU A 505 28.22 -6.54 12.00
C LEU A 505 28.52 -5.56 10.86
N ALA A 506 27.93 -4.35 10.88
CA ALA A 506 28.20 -3.32 9.88
C ALA A 506 29.68 -2.90 9.87
N ASN A 507 30.30 -2.74 11.05
CA ASN A 507 31.73 -2.42 11.19
C ASN A 507 32.63 -3.55 10.65
N GLN A 508 32.26 -4.81 10.92
CA GLN A 508 32.98 -5.98 10.41
C GLN A 508 32.90 -6.05 8.87
N LEU A 509 31.71 -5.83 8.31
CA LEU A 509 31.49 -5.80 6.86
C LEU A 509 32.18 -4.62 6.21
N HIS A 510 32.22 -3.45 6.85
CA HIS A 510 32.95 -2.30 6.35
C HIS A 510 34.46 -2.57 6.26
N SER A 511 35.02 -3.35 7.19
CA SER A 511 36.45 -3.68 7.16
C SER A 511 36.82 -4.73 6.11
N SER A 512 35.89 -5.61 5.74
CA SER A 512 36.18 -6.81 4.93
C SER A 512 35.51 -6.85 3.55
N HIS A 513 34.37 -6.17 3.39
CA HIS A 513 33.47 -6.25 2.23
C HIS A 513 32.82 -4.88 1.92
N ALA A 514 33.54 -3.77 2.16
CA ALA A 514 33.02 -2.40 1.98
C ALA A 514 32.48 -2.13 0.57
N ASP A 515 33.04 -2.82 -0.43
CA ASP A 515 32.67 -2.69 -1.84
C ASP A 515 31.40 -3.46 -2.21
N ARG A 516 30.89 -4.33 -1.32
CA ARG A 516 29.79 -5.27 -1.59
C ARG A 516 28.67 -5.29 -0.56
N ALA A 517 28.88 -4.79 0.65
CA ALA A 517 27.89 -4.81 1.72
C ALA A 517 27.71 -3.44 2.39
N ARG A 518 26.45 -3.00 2.55
CA ARG A 518 26.12 -1.81 3.34
C ARG A 518 24.89 -2.03 4.21
N LEU A 519 25.01 -1.71 5.50
CA LEU A 519 23.93 -1.75 6.49
C LEU A 519 23.61 -0.31 6.93
N CYS A 520 22.42 0.17 6.60
CA CYS A 520 21.89 1.49 6.98
C CYS A 520 20.90 1.29 8.12
N LEU A 521 21.31 1.64 9.35
CA LEU A 521 20.61 1.23 10.57
C LEU A 521 19.63 2.29 11.11
N GLU A 522 18.94 2.95 10.19
CA GLU A 522 18.02 4.07 10.44
C GLU A 522 16.79 3.99 9.51
N TYR A 523 15.90 4.96 9.64
CA TYR A 523 14.77 5.12 8.72
C TYR A 523 15.13 6.15 7.63
N ASP A 524 15.07 5.74 6.37
CA ASP A 524 15.30 6.60 5.20
C ASP A 524 14.33 6.18 4.09
N GLU A 525 13.24 6.93 3.94
CA GLU A 525 12.20 6.67 2.94
C GLU A 525 12.73 6.76 1.49
N PRO A 526 13.42 7.84 1.07
CA PRO A 526 14.04 7.90 -0.26
C PRO A 526 14.97 6.71 -0.57
N LEU A 527 15.76 6.27 0.41
CA LEU A 527 16.63 5.11 0.25
C LEU A 527 15.83 3.81 0.11
N SER A 528 14.72 3.66 0.84
CA SER A 528 13.86 2.47 0.74
C SER A 528 13.32 2.26 -0.67
N HIS A 529 12.85 3.32 -1.34
CA HIS A 529 12.40 3.29 -2.73
C HIS A 529 13.53 2.90 -3.69
N LEU A 530 14.71 3.50 -3.50
CA LEU A 530 15.88 3.20 -4.31
C LEU A 530 16.37 1.75 -4.12
N ILE A 531 16.27 1.19 -2.92
CA ILE A 531 16.56 -0.23 -2.67
C ILE A 531 15.56 -1.12 -3.40
N TYR A 532 14.25 -0.88 -3.30
CA TYR A 532 13.26 -1.67 -4.04
C TYR A 532 13.49 -1.63 -5.57
N ALA A 533 13.84 -0.46 -6.10
CA ALA A 533 14.13 -0.30 -7.52
C ALA A 533 15.44 -0.96 -7.96
N GLY A 534 16.52 -0.77 -7.18
CA GLY A 534 17.87 -1.20 -7.53
C GLY A 534 18.24 -2.62 -7.12
N SER A 535 17.48 -3.26 -6.22
CA SER A 535 17.69 -4.65 -5.85
C SER A 535 17.12 -5.62 -6.90
N ASP A 536 17.87 -6.69 -7.14
CA ASP A 536 17.40 -7.82 -7.94
C ASP A 536 16.46 -8.70 -7.10
N PHE A 537 16.81 -8.89 -5.82
CA PHE A 537 16.08 -9.70 -4.86
C PHE A 537 15.77 -8.92 -3.59
N ILE A 538 14.59 -9.15 -3.02
CA ILE A 538 14.22 -8.62 -1.71
C ILE A 538 13.98 -9.78 -0.75
N LEU A 539 14.79 -9.86 0.30
CA LEU A 539 14.71 -10.92 1.30
C LEU A 539 13.77 -10.53 2.44
N VAL A 540 12.80 -11.41 2.73
CA VAL A 540 11.83 -11.26 3.83
C VAL A 540 11.78 -12.57 4.64
N PRO A 541 12.75 -12.80 5.55
CA PRO A 541 12.90 -14.07 6.26
C PRO A 541 12.13 -14.07 7.59
N SER A 542 10.98 -13.39 7.64
CA SER A 542 10.19 -13.22 8.85
C SER A 542 9.79 -14.57 9.42
N LEU A 543 9.95 -14.77 10.73
CA LEU A 543 9.49 -15.97 11.42
C LEU A 543 7.96 -16.05 11.42
N PHE A 544 7.33 -14.89 11.43
CA PHE A 544 5.89 -14.75 11.37
C PHE A 544 5.52 -13.41 10.74
N GLU A 545 4.58 -13.43 9.80
CA GLU A 545 4.20 -12.26 9.01
C GLU A 545 2.69 -12.24 8.70
N PRO A 546 1.87 -11.49 9.45
CA PRO A 546 0.42 -11.43 9.24
C PRO A 546 0.02 -11.19 7.79
N CYS A 547 0.70 -10.23 7.14
CA CYS A 547 0.60 -10.00 5.70
C CYS A 547 1.98 -9.83 5.07
N GLY A 548 2.70 -8.79 5.49
CA GLY A 548 3.88 -8.29 4.79
C GLY A 548 3.49 -7.36 3.65
N LEU A 549 4.07 -6.16 3.60
CA LEU A 549 3.93 -5.22 2.47
C LEU A 549 5.19 -5.23 1.60
N THR A 550 6.34 -5.53 2.19
CA THR A 550 7.67 -5.52 1.55
C THR A 550 7.71 -6.37 0.27
N GLN A 551 7.12 -7.56 0.28
CA GLN A 551 7.09 -8.45 -0.89
C GLN A 551 6.18 -7.91 -2.00
N LEU A 552 5.07 -7.25 -1.65
CA LEU A 552 4.17 -6.64 -2.63
C LEU A 552 4.85 -5.43 -3.29
N ILE A 553 5.55 -4.62 -2.50
CA ILE A 553 6.34 -3.48 -3.00
C ILE A 553 7.49 -3.98 -3.87
N ALA A 554 8.21 -5.03 -3.46
CA ALA A 554 9.28 -5.65 -4.25
C ALA A 554 8.77 -6.05 -5.64
N MET A 555 7.68 -6.81 -5.70
CA MET A 555 7.07 -7.22 -6.97
C MET A 555 6.64 -6.02 -7.83
N ARG A 556 6.11 -4.96 -7.21
CA ARG A 556 5.72 -3.72 -7.91
C ARG A 556 6.90 -3.01 -8.57
N TYR A 557 8.07 -3.04 -7.95
CA TYR A 557 9.32 -2.46 -8.47
C TYR A 557 10.13 -3.44 -9.33
N GLY A 558 9.60 -4.65 -9.58
CA GLY A 558 10.27 -5.68 -10.37
C GLY A 558 11.46 -6.34 -9.66
N ALA A 559 11.52 -6.28 -8.34
CA ALA A 559 12.47 -7.06 -7.53
C ALA A 559 11.82 -8.37 -7.08
N ILE A 560 12.57 -9.47 -7.17
CA ILE A 560 12.03 -10.81 -6.90
C ILE A 560 12.03 -11.07 -5.39
N PRO A 561 10.88 -11.33 -4.76
CA PRO A 561 10.83 -11.62 -3.34
C PRO A 561 11.38 -13.01 -3.01
N VAL A 562 12.21 -13.07 -1.97
CA VAL A 562 12.73 -14.31 -1.35
C VAL A 562 12.18 -14.37 0.07
N VAL A 563 11.24 -15.26 0.34
CA VAL A 563 10.41 -15.18 1.55
C VAL A 563 10.32 -16.50 2.32
N ARG A 564 10.06 -16.41 3.63
CA ARG A 564 9.61 -17.58 4.38
C ARG A 564 8.13 -17.86 4.09
N LYS A 565 7.72 -19.13 4.00
CA LYS A 565 6.30 -19.51 3.89
C LYS A 565 5.57 -19.34 5.22
N THR A 566 5.02 -18.15 5.46
CA THR A 566 4.19 -17.84 6.65
C THR A 566 3.22 -16.72 6.36
N GLY A 567 2.02 -16.78 6.95
CA GLY A 567 0.98 -15.77 6.85
C GLY A 567 0.79 -15.24 5.43
N GLY A 568 0.79 -13.91 5.25
CA GLY A 568 0.54 -13.32 3.92
C GLY A 568 1.68 -13.43 2.93
N LEU A 569 2.89 -13.80 3.36
CA LEU A 569 3.98 -14.10 2.42
C LEU A 569 3.64 -15.33 1.58
N TYR A 570 3.07 -16.36 2.21
CA TYR A 570 2.61 -17.55 1.50
C TYR A 570 1.43 -17.25 0.57
N ASP A 571 0.51 -16.36 0.98
CA ASP A 571 -0.64 -15.97 0.16
C ASP A 571 -0.26 -15.18 -1.09
N THR A 572 0.89 -14.48 -1.08
CA THR A 572 1.26 -13.50 -2.11
C THR A 572 2.44 -13.92 -2.98
N VAL A 573 3.34 -14.76 -2.46
CA VAL A 573 4.52 -15.27 -3.18
C VAL A 573 4.30 -16.72 -3.58
N PHE A 574 4.41 -16.99 -4.87
CA PHE A 574 4.29 -18.29 -5.50
C PHE A 574 5.68 -18.75 -5.95
N ASP A 575 6.16 -19.81 -5.33
CA ASP A 575 7.48 -20.38 -5.62
C ASP A 575 7.60 -20.84 -7.07
N VAL A 576 8.66 -20.41 -7.74
CA VAL A 576 8.92 -20.76 -9.16
C VAL A 576 8.99 -22.25 -9.44
N ASP A 577 9.45 -23.04 -8.49
CA ASP A 577 9.63 -24.48 -8.68
C ASP A 577 8.40 -25.27 -8.22
N ASN A 578 7.75 -24.84 -7.13
CA ASN A 578 6.79 -25.67 -6.40
C ASN A 578 5.33 -25.22 -6.49
N ASP A 579 5.04 -23.99 -6.91
CA ASP A 579 3.68 -23.40 -6.81
C ASP A 579 3.01 -23.10 -8.15
N LYS A 580 3.43 -23.75 -9.25
CA LYS A 580 2.85 -23.52 -10.59
C LYS A 580 1.32 -23.72 -10.62
N GLU A 581 0.83 -24.81 -10.04
CA GLU A 581 -0.61 -25.09 -9.97
C GLU A 581 -1.35 -24.07 -9.09
N ARG A 582 -0.75 -23.70 -7.94
CA ARG A 582 -1.32 -22.71 -7.01
C ARG A 582 -1.41 -21.32 -7.64
N ALA A 583 -0.40 -20.93 -8.43
CA ALA A 583 -0.40 -19.68 -9.20
C ALA A 583 -1.46 -19.72 -10.31
N GLN A 584 -1.49 -20.80 -11.10
CA GLN A 584 -2.43 -20.96 -12.21
C GLN A 584 -3.89 -20.96 -11.74
N ALA A 585 -4.18 -21.55 -10.58
CA ALA A 585 -5.51 -21.51 -9.97
C ALA A 585 -5.99 -20.07 -9.66
N GLN A 586 -5.08 -19.12 -9.51
CA GLN A 586 -5.37 -17.69 -9.35
C GLN A 586 -5.20 -16.87 -10.63
N GLY A 587 -4.93 -17.51 -11.76
CA GLY A 587 -4.62 -16.85 -13.03
C GLY A 587 -3.30 -16.08 -13.01
N LEU A 588 -2.31 -16.58 -12.25
CA LEU A 588 -0.98 -15.99 -12.10
C LEU A 588 0.10 -16.95 -12.58
N GLU A 589 1.27 -16.38 -12.84
CA GLU A 589 2.53 -17.12 -12.94
C GLU A 589 3.26 -17.07 -11.60
N PRO A 590 4.16 -18.05 -11.32
CA PRO A 590 5.06 -17.96 -10.19
C PRO A 590 5.87 -16.67 -10.18
N ASN A 591 6.14 -16.12 -9.00
CA ASN A 591 6.61 -14.74 -8.86
C ASN A 591 7.71 -14.53 -7.80
N GLY A 592 8.23 -15.60 -7.19
CA GLY A 592 9.32 -15.49 -6.23
C GLY A 592 9.89 -16.81 -5.76
N PHE A 593 10.77 -16.72 -4.76
CA PHE A 593 11.34 -17.89 -4.09
C PHE A 593 10.84 -17.94 -2.65
N SER A 594 10.51 -19.15 -2.21
CA SER A 594 10.05 -19.39 -0.86
C SER A 594 10.87 -20.48 -0.17
N PHE A 595 10.91 -20.46 1.16
CA PHE A 595 11.52 -21.51 1.96
C PHE A 595 10.73 -21.80 3.23
N ASP A 596 10.96 -23.01 3.73
CA ASP A 596 10.38 -23.54 4.96
C ASP A 596 11.42 -23.52 6.10
N GLY A 597 10.96 -23.74 7.33
CA GLY A 597 11.85 -23.80 8.50
C GLY A 597 12.18 -22.43 9.10
N THR A 598 12.89 -22.44 10.23
CA THR A 598 13.39 -21.22 10.92
C THR A 598 14.91 -21.27 11.12
N ASP A 599 15.54 -22.22 10.43
CA ASP A 599 16.96 -22.49 10.40
C ASP A 599 17.62 -21.91 9.14
N VAL A 600 18.94 -21.91 9.15
CA VAL A 600 19.76 -21.36 8.06
C VAL A 600 19.69 -22.18 6.77
N GLY A 601 19.38 -23.47 6.85
CA GLY A 601 19.29 -24.36 5.68
C GLY A 601 18.16 -23.98 4.72
N GLY A 602 17.04 -23.49 5.26
CA GLY A 602 15.94 -22.96 4.45
C GLY A 602 16.34 -21.72 3.63
N VAL A 603 17.08 -20.79 4.24
CA VAL A 603 17.60 -19.60 3.55
C VAL A 603 18.60 -19.99 2.47
N ASP A 604 19.51 -20.91 2.77
CA ASP A 604 20.48 -21.42 1.79
C ASP A 604 19.77 -22.07 0.60
N TYR A 605 18.73 -22.87 0.86
CA TYR A 605 17.93 -23.49 -0.20
C TYR A 605 17.35 -22.44 -1.16
N ALA A 606 16.73 -21.37 -0.65
CA ALA A 606 16.17 -20.33 -1.51
C ALA A 606 17.24 -19.53 -2.27
N LEU A 607 18.30 -19.08 -1.58
CA LEU A 607 19.37 -18.27 -2.19
C LEU A 607 20.20 -19.07 -3.21
N ASN A 608 20.34 -20.39 -3.03
CA ASN A 608 21.04 -21.23 -4.00
C ASN A 608 20.24 -21.36 -5.32
N ARG A 609 18.91 -21.51 -5.25
CA ARG A 609 18.04 -21.65 -6.44
C ARG A 609 17.98 -20.38 -7.28
N GLN A 610 18.08 -19.24 -6.62
CA GLN A 610 18.20 -17.92 -7.23
C GLN A 610 19.35 -17.86 -8.26
N SER A 611 20.52 -18.36 -7.89
CA SER A 611 21.74 -18.27 -8.71
C SER A 611 21.64 -19.06 -10.01
N ASN A 612 20.84 -20.13 -10.04
CA ASN A 612 20.63 -20.95 -11.24
C ASN A 612 19.66 -20.32 -12.24
N HIS A 613 18.77 -19.43 -11.79
CA HIS A 613 17.78 -18.76 -12.64
C HIS A 613 18.26 -17.40 -13.16
N CYS A 614 19.27 -16.77 -12.54
CA CYS A 614 19.88 -15.52 -13.01
C CYS A 614 20.87 -15.68 -14.18
N MET A 615 21.12 -16.90 -14.65
CA MET A 615 21.98 -17.17 -15.83
C MET A 615 21.20 -17.23 -17.15
N VAL A 616 19.95 -16.75 -17.19
CA VAL A 616 19.10 -16.71 -18.40
C VAL A 616 18.60 -15.31 -18.68
#